data_AF-G8G2R4-F1
#
_entry.id   AF-G8G2R4-F1
#
_cell.length_a   1.000
_cell.length_b   1.000
_cell.length_c   1.000
_cell.angle_alpha   90.00
_cell.angle_beta   90.00
_cell.angle_gamma   90.00
#
_symmetry.space_group_name_H-M   'P 1'
#
loop_
_entity.id
_entity.type
_entity.pdbx_description
1 polymer ?
#
loop_
_entity_poly.entity_id
_entity_poly.type
_entity_poly.pdbx_seq_one_letter_code
_entity_poly.pdbx_strand_id
1 'polypeptide(L)'
;YPVSAAHFLEYHKSECHFFNGTERVRFLDRYFHNGEELVRFNSDWGEYRAVAELGRPTAEHWNSQKEILERRRAAVDTYCR
;
A
#
# COMPACT_ATOMS: atom_id res chain seq x y z
N TYR A 1 20.57 32.46 9.65
CA TYR A 1 20.22 31.03 9.49
C TYR A 1 19.33 30.90 8.26
N PRO A 2 19.68 30.15 7.22
CA PRO A 2 18.72 29.96 6.14
C PRO A 2 17.59 29.10 6.70
N VAL A 3 16.35 29.58 6.57
CA VAL A 3 15.18 28.73 6.76
C VAL A 3 15.28 27.66 5.67
N SER A 4 15.42 26.39 6.07
CA SER A 4 15.32 25.29 5.12
C SER A 4 14.00 25.43 4.39
N ALA A 5 14.02 25.42 3.05
CA ALA A 5 12.80 25.35 2.27
C ALA A 5 11.98 24.13 2.73
N ALA A 6 10.65 24.29 2.79
CA ALA A 6 9.78 23.18 3.10
C ALA A 6 9.96 22.08 2.04
N HIS A 7 10.16 20.85 2.49
CA HIS A 7 10.34 19.68 1.62
C HIS A 7 9.25 18.67 1.94
N PHE A 8 8.53 18.26 0.90
CA PHE A 8 7.47 17.27 0.98
C PHE A 8 7.79 16.13 0.02
N LEU A 9 7.68 14.90 0.51
CA LEU A 9 7.96 13.70 -0.26
C LEU A 9 6.79 12.74 -0.15
N GLU A 10 6.18 12.42 -1.29
CA GLU A 10 5.20 11.34 -1.41
C GLU A 10 5.79 10.21 -2.23
N TYR A 11 5.64 8.99 -1.75
CA TYR A 11 6.05 7.80 -2.51
C TYR A 11 5.17 6.60 -2.17
N HIS A 12 5.16 5.63 -3.07
CA HIS A 12 4.46 4.37 -2.88
C HIS A 12 5.39 3.20 -3.19
N LYS A 13 5.09 2.03 -2.63
CA LYS A 13 5.82 0.79 -2.87
C LYS A 13 4.84 -0.35 -3.12
N SER A 14 5.01 -1.01 -4.25
CA SER A 14 4.35 -2.28 -4.61
C SER A 14 5.35 -3.40 -4.40
N GLU A 15 5.22 -4.15 -3.32
CA GLU A 15 6.19 -5.15 -2.88
C GLU A 15 5.61 -6.57 -2.99
N CYS A 16 6.42 -7.52 -3.47
CA CYS A 16 6.11 -8.94 -3.48
C CYS A 16 7.10 -9.66 -2.55
N HIS A 17 6.59 -10.28 -1.49
CA HIS A 17 7.38 -11.01 -0.50
C HIS A 17 7.20 -12.51 -0.73
N PHE A 18 8.29 -13.20 -1.03
CA PHE A 18 8.33 -14.62 -1.40
C PHE A 18 8.81 -15.46 -0.22
N PHE A 19 8.06 -16.49 0.14
CA PHE A 19 8.41 -17.45 1.19
C PHE A 19 8.47 -18.84 0.58
N ASN A 20 9.62 -19.51 0.76
CA ASN A 20 9.91 -20.83 0.17
C ASN A 20 9.68 -20.84 -1.36
N GLY A 21 10.31 -19.91 -2.08
CA GLY A 21 10.06 -19.72 -3.51
C GLY A 21 8.68 -19.09 -3.75
N THR A 22 7.86 -19.71 -4.60
CA THR A 22 6.51 -19.21 -4.94
C THR A 22 5.39 -19.93 -4.18
N GLU A 23 5.72 -20.82 -3.24
CA GLU A 23 4.76 -21.57 -2.42
C GLU A 23 3.82 -20.60 -1.68
N ARG A 24 4.39 -19.57 -1.03
CA ARG A 24 3.63 -18.50 -0.41
C ARG A 24 4.17 -17.15 -0.85
N VAL A 25 3.31 -16.35 -1.46
CA VAL A 25 3.62 -14.99 -1.93
C VAL A 25 2.67 -14.02 -1.24
N ARG A 26 3.22 -12.93 -0.67
CA ARG A 26 2.45 -11.84 -0.09
C ARG A 26 2.67 -10.57 -0.90
N PHE A 27 1.57 -9.94 -1.30
CA PHE A 27 1.60 -8.64 -1.97
C PHE A 27 1.29 -7.52 -0.98
N LEU A 28 2.09 -6.46 -1.00
CA LEU A 28 1.89 -5.23 -0.24
C LEU A 28 1.85 -4.02 -1.19
N ASP A 29 0.83 -3.17 -1.05
CA ASP A 29 0.77 -1.87 -1.73
C ASP A 29 0.73 -0.78 -0.64
N ARG A 30 1.80 0.03 -0.54
CA ARG A 30 2.08 0.88 0.61
C ARG A 30 2.28 2.32 0.17
N TYR A 31 1.64 3.27 0.85
CA TYR A 31 1.68 4.69 0.52
C TYR A 31 2.25 5.51 1.67
N PHE A 32 3.16 6.43 1.35
CA PHE A 32 3.94 7.18 2.31
C PHE A 32 3.90 8.68 2.05
N HIS A 33 3.90 9.46 3.13
CA HIS A 33 4.09 10.90 3.14
C HIS A 33 5.20 11.25 4.13
N ASN A 34 6.27 11.87 3.65
CA ASN A 34 7.46 12.22 4.43
C ASN A 34 8.08 11.06 5.23
N GLY A 35 8.00 9.85 4.68
CA GLY A 35 8.50 8.62 5.31
C GLY A 35 7.52 7.95 6.27
N GLU A 36 6.42 8.62 6.64
CA GLU A 36 5.33 8.02 7.40
C GLU A 36 4.43 7.23 6.46
N GLU A 37 4.11 5.99 6.81
CA GLU A 37 3.17 5.18 6.04
C GLU A 37 1.74 5.52 6.44
N LEU A 38 0.93 5.90 5.45
CA LEU A 38 -0.44 6.36 5.68
C LEU A 38 -1.44 5.22 5.50
N VAL A 39 -1.33 4.46 4.42
CA VAL A 39 -2.28 3.42 4.04
C VAL A 39 -1.58 2.25 3.36
N ARG A 40 -2.09 1.04 3.62
CA ARG A 40 -1.53 -0.22 3.11
C ARG A 40 -2.61 -1.19 2.66
N PHE A 41 -2.48 -1.74 1.46
CA PHE A 41 -3.09 -3.02 1.13
C PHE A 41 -2.15 -4.16 1.50
N ASN A 42 -2.68 -5.21 2.10
CA ASN A 42 -1.96 -6.46 2.33
C ASN A 42 -2.81 -7.60 1.77
N SER A 43 -2.24 -8.45 0.92
CA SER A 43 -2.96 -9.59 0.36
C SER A 43 -3.53 -10.54 1.43
N ASP A 44 -2.90 -10.62 2.60
CA ASP A 44 -3.40 -11.41 3.73
C ASP A 44 -4.67 -10.81 4.36
N TRP A 45 -4.91 -9.51 4.18
CA TRP A 45 -6.14 -8.82 4.61
C TRP A 45 -7.17 -8.71 3.49
N GLY A 46 -6.71 -8.59 2.25
CA GLY A 46 -7.58 -8.40 1.08
C GLY A 46 -8.24 -7.01 1.03
N GLU A 47 -7.73 -6.04 1.79
CA GLU A 47 -8.25 -4.66 1.83
C GLU A 47 -7.17 -3.65 2.21
N TYR A 48 -7.45 -2.37 1.92
CA TYR A 48 -6.65 -1.26 2.39
C TYR A 48 -6.96 -0.96 3.85
N ARG A 49 -5.93 -0.74 4.66
CA ARG A 49 -6.04 -0.27 6.04
C ARG A 49 -5.17 0.95 6.24
N ALA A 50 -5.71 1.94 6.95
CA ALA A 50 -4.94 3.07 7.41
C ALA A 50 -3.91 2.61 8.45
N VAL A 51 -2.66 3.01 8.25
CA VAL A 51 -1.55 2.80 9.19
C VAL A 51 -1.41 4.01 10.12
N ALA A 52 -1.73 5.20 9.61
CA ALA A 52 -1.84 6.44 10.36
C ALA A 52 -3.22 7.07 10.16
N GLU A 53 -3.66 7.93 11.08
CA GLU A 53 -4.98 8.57 11.05
C GLU A 53 -5.26 9.33 9.74
N LEU A 54 -4.24 9.97 9.18
CA LEU A 54 -4.33 10.69 7.91
C LEU A 54 -4.70 9.78 6.72
N GLY A 55 -4.38 8.48 6.79
CA GLY A 55 -4.70 7.52 5.74
C GLY A 55 -6.14 6.97 5.79
N ARG A 56 -6.91 7.26 6.85
CA ARG A 56 -8.28 6.74 7.03
C ARG A 56 -9.21 7.09 5.86
N PRO A 57 -9.30 8.35 5.39
CA PRO A 57 -10.18 8.69 4.27
C PRO A 57 -9.78 7.96 2.98
N THR A 58 -8.48 7.78 2.74
CA THR A 58 -7.96 7.06 1.56
C THR A 58 -8.31 5.59 1.61
N ALA A 59 -8.14 4.93 2.77
CA ALA A 59 -8.50 3.54 2.95
C ALA A 59 -10.00 3.29 2.72
N GLU A 60 -10.86 4.13 3.30
CA GLU A 60 -12.32 4.07 3.11
C GLU A 60 -12.70 4.25 1.63
N HIS A 61 -12.13 5.26 0.97
CA HIS A 61 -12.41 5.56 -0.44
C HIS A 61 -11.94 4.47 -1.41
N TRP A 62 -10.78 3.84 -1.17
CA TRP A 62 -10.30 2.76 -2.02
C TRP A 62 -11.02 1.44 -1.76
N ASN A 63 -11.40 1.16 -0.51
CA ASN A 63 -12.20 -0.02 -0.19
C ASN A 63 -13.64 0.09 -0.73
N SER A 64 -14.17 1.29 -0.93
CA SER A 64 -15.48 1.46 -1.58
C SER A 64 -15.44 1.24 -3.10
N GLN A 65 -14.25 1.19 -3.71
CA GLN A 65 -14.06 0.97 -5.14
C GLN A 65 -13.76 -0.50 -5.44
N LYS A 66 -14.82 -1.26 -5.77
CA LYS A 66 -14.73 -2.72 -5.99
C LYS A 66 -13.67 -3.12 -7.01
N GLU A 67 -13.60 -2.42 -8.15
CA GLU A 67 -12.63 -2.73 -9.21
C GLU A 67 -11.18 -2.60 -8.73
N ILE A 68 -10.87 -1.55 -7.95
CA ILE A 68 -9.54 -1.35 -7.37
C ILE A 68 -9.21 -2.50 -6.41
N LEU A 69 -10.15 -2.82 -5.52
CA LEU A 69 -9.98 -3.83 -4.50
C LEU A 69 -9.78 -5.23 -5.10
N GLU A 70 -10.57 -5.59 -6.11
CA GLU A 70 -10.45 -6.85 -6.85
C GLU A 70 -9.12 -6.94 -7.60
N ARG A 71 -8.71 -5.87 -8.29
CA ARG A 71 -7.41 -5.82 -8.97
C ARG A 71 -6.25 -6.02 -7.99
N ARG A 72 -6.33 -5.43 -6.78
CA ARG A 72 -5.29 -5.58 -5.74
C ARG A 72 -5.27 -6.96 -5.10
N ARG A 73 -6.45 -7.58 -4.91
CA ARG A 73 -6.55 -9.00 -4.48
C ARG A 73 -5.93 -9.96 -5.48
N ALA A 74 -6.11 -9.69 -6.77
CA ALA A 74 -5.52 -10.48 -7.86
C ALA A 74 -4.02 -10.22 -8.10
N ALA A 75 -3.41 -9.21 -7.45
CA ALA A 75 -2.03 -8.82 -7.72
C ALA A 75 -1.00 -9.90 -7.33
N VAL A 76 -1.34 -10.80 -6.39
CA VAL A 76 -0.49 -11.95 -6.07
C VAL A 76 -0.26 -12.82 -7.30
N ASP A 77 -1.31 -13.12 -8.06
CA ASP A 77 -1.25 -14.01 -9.22
C ASP A 77 -0.91 -13.29 -10.53
N THR A 78 -1.30 -12.01 -10.66
CA THR A 78 -1.17 -11.27 -11.92
C THR A 78 0.10 -10.44 -12.02
N TYR A 79 0.80 -10.21 -10.90
CA TYR A 79 2.00 -9.40 -10.84
C TYR A 79 3.14 -10.06 -10.07
N CYS A 80 2.88 -10.70 -8.93
CA CYS A 80 3.95 -11.22 -8.09
C CYS A 80 4.41 -12.65 -8.45
N ARG A 81 3.55 -13.51 -8.99
CA ARG A 81 3.89 -14.91 -9.32
C ARG A 81 4.43 -15.07 -10.73
#